data_AF-A0A8T3L082-F1
#
_entry.id   AF-A0A8T3L082-F1
#
_cell.length_a   1.000
_cell.length_b   1.000
_cell.length_c   1.000
_cell.angle_alpha   90.00
_cell.angle_beta   90.00
_cell.angle_gamma   90.00
#
_symmetry.space_group_name_H-M   'P 1'
#
loop_
_entity.id
_entity.type
_entity.pdbx_description
1 polymer ?
#
loop_
_entity_poly.entity_id
_entity_poly.type
_entity_poly.pdbx_seq_one_letter_code
_entity_poly.pdbx_strand_id
1 'polypeptide(L)'
;MQPDGRVERPEGGTPQGGLVSPVLANIYLHHVLDIWFEKRVKPNLKGEALLVRYADDFVCAFRYREDAERFYRTLPKRLGKFGLELSPEKTQLMRFSRFHPSGKRRISFLGFELNWGRDRQKRPRLHRRTAKKKLVQAVKAMGEWIKQFRHLPHKDFPDYP
;
A
#
# COMPACT_ATOMS: atom_id res chain seq x y z
N MET A 1 45.42 2.87 9.83
CA MET A 1 45.93 1.48 9.85
C MET A 1 46.23 1.12 11.29
N GLN A 2 45.28 0.45 11.96
CA GLN A 2 45.49 -0.67 12.87
C GLN A 2 44.18 -1.48 12.86
N PRO A 3 44.27 -2.80 13.02
CA PRO A 3 43.54 -3.77 12.20
C PRO A 3 42.49 -4.52 13.02
N ASP A 4 41.53 -5.14 12.34
CA ASP A 4 41.01 -6.49 12.65
C ASP A 4 39.82 -6.78 11.73
N GLY A 5 40.16 -7.35 10.58
CA GLY A 5 39.23 -7.78 9.54
C GLY A 5 38.44 -9.02 9.93
N ARG A 6 37.51 -8.88 10.88
CA ARG A 6 36.46 -9.86 11.12
C ARG A 6 35.21 -9.46 10.33
N VAL A 7 34.98 -10.15 9.21
CA VAL A 7 33.70 -10.15 8.52
C VAL A 7 32.84 -11.19 9.22
N GLU A 8 32.05 -10.77 10.20
CA GLU A 8 30.96 -11.61 10.71
C GLU A 8 29.91 -11.75 9.62
N ARG A 9 29.72 -12.97 9.11
CA ARG A 9 28.64 -13.30 8.19
C ARG A 9 27.38 -13.56 9.03
N PRO A 10 26.31 -12.75 8.92
CA PRO A 10 25.05 -13.09 9.57
C PRO A 10 24.44 -14.29 8.85
N GLU A 11 24.11 -15.36 9.59
CA GLU A 11 23.47 -16.58 9.06
C GLU A 11 21.99 -16.38 8.64
N GLY A 12 21.50 -15.14 8.60
CA GLY A 12 20.14 -14.84 8.16
C GLY A 12 19.89 -13.35 8.05
N GLY A 13 20.15 -12.79 6.86
CA GLY A 13 19.86 -11.40 6.52
C GLY A 13 20.99 -10.76 5.74
N THR A 14 20.69 -10.28 4.53
CA THR A 14 21.61 -9.46 3.75
C THR A 14 21.94 -8.17 4.50
N PRO A 15 23.19 -7.66 4.44
CA PRO A 15 23.55 -6.35 4.95
C PRO A 15 22.62 -5.30 4.33
N GLN A 16 21.92 -4.52 5.15
CA GLN A 16 21.02 -3.49 4.66
C GLN A 16 21.80 -2.49 3.79
N GLY A 17 21.42 -2.35 2.52
CA GLY A 17 21.82 -1.19 1.71
C GLY A 17 22.50 -1.42 0.36
N GLY A 18 22.30 -2.56 -0.31
CA GLY A 18 22.60 -2.63 -1.75
C GLY A 18 21.52 -1.91 -2.57
N LEU A 19 21.87 -0.87 -3.36
CA LEU A 19 20.98 -0.18 -4.33
C LEU A 19 20.18 -1.14 -5.25
N VAL A 20 20.66 -2.37 -5.36
CA VAL A 20 20.12 -3.45 -6.20
C VAL A 20 18.91 -4.15 -5.55
N SER A 21 18.79 -4.14 -4.21
CA SER A 21 17.76 -4.88 -3.48
C SER A 21 16.31 -4.48 -3.85
N PRO A 22 15.96 -3.19 -3.98
CA PRO A 22 14.60 -2.79 -4.37
C PRO A 22 14.26 -3.21 -5.81
N VAL A 23 15.26 -3.25 -6.69
CA VAL A 23 15.09 -3.66 -8.09
C VAL A 23 14.87 -5.17 -8.17
N LEU A 24 15.68 -5.97 -7.47
CA LEU A 24 15.53 -7.41 -7.44
C LEU A 24 14.20 -7.85 -6.82
N ALA A 25 13.75 -7.20 -5.74
CA ALA A 25 12.45 -7.47 -5.16
C ALA A 25 11.30 -7.20 -6.16
N ASN A 26 11.41 -6.12 -6.95
CA ASN A 26 10.44 -5.80 -7.98
C ASN A 26 10.41 -6.79 -9.14
N ILE A 27 11.58 -7.24 -9.61
CA ILE A 27 11.70 -8.30 -10.63
C ILE A 27 11.10 -9.61 -10.09
N TYR A 28 11.39 -9.94 -8.83
CA TYR A 28 10.84 -11.14 -8.19
C TYR A 28 9.31 -11.11 -8.15
N LEU A 29 8.74 -10.00 -7.65
CA LEU A 29 7.29 -9.80 -7.62
C LEU A 29 6.67 -9.82 -9.02
N HIS A 30 7.39 -9.36 -10.04
CA HIS A 30 6.93 -9.45 -11.41
C HIS A 30 6.65 -10.90 -11.84
N HIS A 31 7.58 -11.82 -11.56
CA HIS A 31 7.39 -13.23 -11.91
C HIS A 31 6.38 -13.93 -11.01
N VAL A 32 6.41 -13.65 -9.71
CA VAL A 32 5.58 -14.34 -8.72
C VAL A 32 4.12 -13.92 -8.80
N LEU A 33 3.87 -12.61 -8.97
CA LEU A 33 2.56 -11.99 -8.95
C LEU A 33 2.08 -11.58 -10.33
N ASP A 34 2.77 -10.69 -11.05
CA ASP A 34 2.24 -10.08 -12.29
C ASP A 34 2.01 -11.13 -13.39
N ILE A 35 3.05 -11.94 -13.70
CA ILE A 35 2.96 -12.97 -14.74
C ILE A 35 1.94 -14.05 -14.35
N TRP A 36 1.91 -14.43 -13.07
CA TRP A 36 0.93 -15.40 -12.57
C TRP A 36 -0.49 -14.86 -12.69
N PHE A 37 -0.71 -13.60 -12.36
CA PHE A 37 -2.01 -12.94 -12.48
C PHE A 37 -2.48 -12.94 -13.94
N GLU A 38 -1.61 -12.51 -14.87
CA GLU A 38 -1.97 -12.42 -16.28
C GLU A 38 -2.17 -13.79 -16.95
N LYS A 39 -1.29 -14.76 -16.70
CA LYS A 39 -1.29 -16.05 -17.41
C LYS A 39 -2.15 -17.13 -16.75
N ARG A 40 -2.41 -17.04 -15.44
CA ARG A 40 -3.10 -18.11 -14.69
C ARG A 40 -4.35 -17.61 -13.99
N VAL A 41 -4.36 -16.39 -13.47
CA VAL A 41 -5.55 -15.88 -12.77
C VAL A 41 -6.58 -15.42 -13.80
N LYS A 42 -6.28 -14.39 -14.61
CA LYS A 42 -7.22 -13.78 -15.55
C LYS A 42 -7.94 -14.76 -16.49
N PRO A 43 -7.27 -15.75 -17.12
CA PRO A 43 -7.96 -16.71 -17.99
C PRO A 43 -8.95 -17.62 -17.26
N ASN A 44 -8.81 -17.76 -15.94
CA ASN A 44 -9.68 -18.57 -15.09
C ASN A 44 -10.69 -17.74 -14.29
N LEU A 45 -10.89 -16.47 -14.65
CA LEU A 45 -11.91 -15.60 -14.05
C LEU A 45 -13.17 -15.61 -14.92
N LYS A 46 -14.32 -15.41 -14.31
CA LYS A 46 -15.58 -15.24 -15.04
C LYS A 46 -15.69 -13.86 -15.66
N GLY A 47 -15.09 -12.85 -15.02
CA GLY A 47 -15.15 -11.46 -15.46
C GLY A 47 -13.79 -10.80 -15.60
N GLU A 48 -13.83 -9.54 -16.00
CA GLU A 48 -12.64 -8.70 -16.10
C GLU A 48 -11.98 -8.49 -14.73
N ALA A 49 -10.65 -8.40 -14.76
CA ALA A 49 -9.86 -8.05 -13.60
C ALA A 49 -8.65 -7.20 -14.00
N LEU A 50 -8.21 -6.38 -13.04
CA LEU A 50 -7.10 -5.46 -13.16
C LEU A 50 -6.17 -5.63 -11.95
N LEU A 51 -4.86 -5.65 -12.19
CA LEU A 51 -3.83 -5.55 -11.17
C LEU A 51 -3.07 -4.24 -11.39
N VAL A 52 -3.02 -3.40 -10.37
CA VAL A 52 -2.21 -2.19 -10.33
C VAL A 52 -1.18 -2.35 -9.22
N ARG A 53 0.11 -2.29 -9.56
CA ARG A 53 1.21 -2.49 -8.62
C ARG A 53 2.17 -1.31 -8.62
N TYR A 54 2.70 -1.01 -7.45
CA TYR A 54 3.76 -0.04 -7.22
C TYR A 54 4.69 -0.58 -6.12
N ALA A 55 5.93 -0.91 -6.49
CA ALA A 55 6.84 -1.65 -5.63
C ALA A 55 6.18 -2.95 -5.10
N ASP A 56 6.12 -3.10 -3.78
CA ASP A 56 5.48 -4.18 -3.03
C ASP A 56 3.98 -3.97 -2.80
N ASP A 57 3.47 -2.74 -2.93
CA ASP A 57 2.05 -2.41 -2.78
C ASP A 57 1.27 -2.66 -4.07
N PHE A 58 0.11 -3.33 -3.98
CA PHE A 58 -0.76 -3.55 -5.14
C PHE A 58 -2.25 -3.54 -4.80
N VAL A 59 -3.07 -3.25 -5.81
CA VAL A 59 -4.53 -3.32 -5.78
C VAL A 59 -5.01 -4.21 -6.91
N CYS A 60 -5.84 -5.18 -6.57
CA CYS A 60 -6.55 -6.00 -7.55
C CYS A 60 -8.03 -5.59 -7.59
N ALA A 61 -8.57 -5.33 -8.77
CA ALA A 61 -9.98 -5.07 -8.99
C ALA A 61 -10.60 -6.19 -9.83
N PHE A 62 -11.81 -6.59 -9.48
CA PHE A 62 -12.55 -7.68 -10.13
C PHE A 62 -13.97 -7.24 -10.43
N ARG A 63 -14.51 -7.68 -11.56
CA ARG A 63 -15.92 -7.46 -11.92
C ARG A 63 -16.87 -8.21 -11.00
N TYR A 64 -16.54 -9.46 -10.67
CA TYR A 64 -17.37 -10.35 -9.86
C TYR A 64 -16.78 -10.61 -8.48
N ARG A 65 -17.66 -10.77 -7.49
CA ARG A 65 -17.27 -10.99 -6.10
C ARG A 65 -16.65 -12.37 -5.90
N GLU A 66 -17.18 -13.39 -6.56
CA GLU A 66 -16.68 -14.76 -6.44
C GLU A 66 -15.23 -14.88 -6.92
N ASP A 67 -14.90 -14.18 -8.02
CA ASP A 67 -13.55 -14.10 -8.57
C ASP A 67 -12.58 -13.43 -7.58
N ALA A 68 -13.02 -12.32 -6.97
CA ALA A 68 -12.24 -11.61 -5.96
C ALA A 68 -11.98 -12.48 -4.71
N GLU A 69 -13.00 -13.16 -4.19
CA GLU A 69 -12.88 -14.06 -3.03
C GLU A 69 -12.00 -15.28 -3.35
N ARG A 70 -12.12 -15.83 -4.56
CA ARG A 70 -11.26 -16.93 -5.01
C ARG A 70 -9.80 -16.48 -5.07
N PHE A 71 -9.51 -15.33 -5.67
CA PHE A 71 -8.16 -14.77 -5.72
C PHE A 71 -7.62 -14.46 -4.32
N TYR A 72 -8.45 -13.86 -3.45
CA TYR A 72 -8.08 -13.53 -2.08
C TYR A 72 -7.65 -14.77 -1.27
N ARG A 73 -8.28 -15.92 -1.51
CA ARG A 73 -7.90 -17.21 -0.86
C ARG A 73 -6.66 -17.86 -1.46
N THR A 74 -6.38 -17.67 -2.75
CA THR A 74 -5.25 -18.32 -3.43
C THR A 74 -3.97 -17.51 -3.36
N LEU A 75 -4.07 -16.18 -3.26
CA LEU A 75 -2.94 -15.27 -3.23
C LEU A 75 -1.95 -15.55 -2.07
N PRO A 76 -2.36 -15.72 -0.79
CA PRO A 76 -1.43 -16.06 0.29
C PRO A 76 -0.71 -17.38 0.03
N LYS A 77 -1.43 -18.39 -0.48
CA LYS A 77 -0.83 -19.70 -0.83
C LYS A 77 0.16 -19.59 -1.97
N ARG A 78 -0.10 -18.71 -2.94
CA ARG A 78 0.83 -18.45 -4.03
C ARG A 78 2.08 -17.79 -3.50
N LEU A 79 1.95 -16.70 -2.72
CA LEU A 79 3.08 -15.95 -2.18
C LEU A 79 3.92 -16.79 -1.20
N GLY A 80 3.28 -17.60 -0.36
CA GLY A 80 3.98 -18.48 0.58
C GLY A 80 4.87 -19.53 -0.11
N LYS A 81 4.52 -19.99 -1.32
CA LYS A 81 5.40 -20.88 -2.11
C LYS A 81 6.71 -20.22 -2.54
N PHE A 82 6.77 -18.90 -2.47
CA PHE A 82 7.92 -18.07 -2.84
C PHE A 82 8.51 -17.38 -1.60
N GLY A 83 8.16 -17.84 -0.38
CA GLY A 83 8.67 -17.27 0.87
C GLY A 83 8.17 -15.85 1.17
N LEU A 84 7.06 -15.43 0.55
CA LEU A 84 6.47 -14.11 0.75
C LEU A 84 5.20 -14.21 1.61
N GLU A 85 5.07 -13.32 2.58
CA GLU A 85 3.90 -13.22 3.45
C GLU A 85 3.11 -11.94 3.17
N LEU A 86 1.77 -12.06 3.19
CA LEU A 86 0.89 -10.90 3.13
C LEU A 86 0.67 -10.36 4.53
N SER A 87 0.74 -9.04 4.68
CA SER A 87 0.27 -8.38 5.89
C SER A 87 -1.27 -8.46 5.98
N PRO A 88 -1.83 -9.21 6.95
CA PRO A 88 -3.29 -9.35 7.08
C PRO A 88 -3.96 -8.02 7.44
N GLU A 89 -3.25 -7.15 8.14
CA GLU A 89 -3.73 -5.83 8.56
C GLU A 89 -3.90 -4.86 7.38
N LYS A 90 -3.05 -4.98 6.37
CA LYS A 90 -3.09 -4.13 5.17
C LYS A 90 -3.98 -4.70 4.07
N THR A 91 -4.15 -6.02 4.04
CA THR A 91 -4.85 -6.72 2.98
C THR A 91 -6.34 -6.78 3.29
N GLN A 92 -7.15 -6.15 2.46
CA GLN A 92 -8.60 -6.05 2.66
C GLN A 92 -9.37 -6.31 1.37
N LEU A 93 -10.43 -7.10 1.48
CA LEU A 93 -11.40 -7.28 0.40
C LEU A 93 -12.59 -6.34 0.62
N MET A 94 -12.85 -5.44 -0.32
CA MET A 94 -14.00 -4.55 -0.25
C MET A 94 -14.69 -4.41 -1.59
N ARG A 95 -16.01 -4.20 -1.55
CA ARG A 95 -16.78 -3.89 -2.76
C ARG A 95 -16.66 -2.42 -3.12
N PHE A 96 -16.11 -2.16 -4.30
CA PHE A 96 -15.90 -0.84 -4.88
C PHE A 96 -16.61 -0.73 -6.24
N SER A 97 -17.76 -0.06 -6.30
CA SER A 97 -18.61 -0.08 -7.50
C SER A 97 -19.32 1.24 -7.73
N ARG A 98 -19.36 1.68 -9.00
CA ARG A 98 -20.10 2.86 -9.44
C ARG A 98 -21.62 2.74 -9.30
N PHE A 99 -22.13 1.51 -9.27
CA PHE A 99 -23.58 1.24 -9.15
C PHE A 99 -24.08 1.41 -7.72
N HIS A 100 -23.18 1.36 -6.73
CA HIS A 100 -23.50 1.50 -5.31
C HIS A 100 -22.56 2.53 -4.68
N PRO A 101 -22.62 3.81 -5.13
CA PRO A 101 -21.72 4.84 -4.64
C PRO A 101 -21.94 5.04 -3.14
N SER A 102 -20.85 5.08 -2.39
CA SER A 102 -20.86 5.23 -0.94
C SER A 102 -19.66 6.07 -0.51
N GLY A 103 -19.91 7.16 0.23
CA GLY A 103 -18.85 7.98 0.81
C GLY A 103 -18.04 7.28 1.92
N LYS A 104 -18.55 6.13 2.41
CA LYS A 104 -17.93 5.33 3.47
C LYS A 104 -16.89 4.33 2.93
N ARG A 105 -17.07 3.84 1.71
CA ARG A 105 -16.18 2.83 1.11
C ARG A 105 -15.06 3.53 0.34
N ARG A 106 -13.84 3.40 0.84
CA ARG A 106 -12.67 4.08 0.28
C ARG A 106 -11.53 3.10 0.14
N ILE A 107 -10.86 3.15 -1.01
CA ILE A 107 -9.60 2.46 -1.23
C ILE A 107 -8.48 3.45 -0.96
N SER A 108 -7.54 3.11 -0.08
CA SER A 108 -6.34 3.89 0.14
C SER A 108 -5.18 3.23 -0.61
N PHE A 109 -4.54 3.95 -1.54
CA PHE A 109 -3.42 3.45 -2.32
C PHE A 109 -2.44 4.60 -2.62
N LEU A 110 -1.15 4.39 -2.31
CA LEU A 110 -0.07 5.36 -2.56
C LEU A 110 -0.34 6.78 -2.04
N GLY A 111 -0.94 6.89 -0.85
CA GLY A 111 -1.27 8.20 -0.28
C GLY A 111 -2.44 8.90 -0.95
N PHE A 112 -3.27 8.19 -1.72
CA PHE A 112 -4.54 8.67 -2.24
C PHE A 112 -5.70 7.82 -1.70
N GLU A 113 -6.81 8.48 -1.37
CA GLU A 113 -8.09 7.87 -1.11
C GLU A 113 -8.97 7.98 -2.36
N LEU A 114 -9.47 6.84 -2.84
CA LEU A 114 -10.43 6.74 -3.93
C LEU A 114 -11.79 6.30 -3.39
N ASN A 115 -12.86 6.96 -3.82
CA ASN A 115 -14.22 6.59 -3.45
C ASN A 115 -15.23 6.91 -4.55
N TRP A 116 -16.27 6.08 -4.68
CA TRP A 116 -17.39 6.40 -5.55
C TRP A 116 -18.37 7.33 -4.83
N GLY A 117 -18.53 8.54 -5.35
CA GLY A 117 -19.48 9.55 -4.89
C GLY A 117 -20.53 9.87 -5.96
N ARG A 118 -21.47 10.73 -5.61
CA ARG A 118 -22.38 11.36 -6.58
C ARG A 118 -21.95 12.82 -6.75
N ASP A 119 -21.97 13.30 -7.99
CA ASP A 119 -21.78 14.73 -8.27
C ASP A 119 -23.06 15.54 -7.99
N ARG A 120 -23.01 16.85 -8.22
CA ARG A 120 -24.17 17.75 -8.06
C ARG A 120 -25.38 17.32 -8.92
N GLN A 121 -25.13 16.62 -10.02
CA GLN A 121 -26.15 16.09 -10.94
C GLN A 121 -26.58 14.65 -10.59
N LYS A 122 -26.23 14.15 -9.39
CA LYS A 122 -26.49 12.79 -8.90
C LYS A 122 -25.83 11.68 -9.74
N ARG A 123 -24.91 12.00 -10.65
CA ARG A 123 -24.20 11.01 -11.48
C ARG A 123 -23.06 10.39 -10.67
N PRO A 124 -22.85 9.07 -10.74
CA PRO A 124 -21.77 8.42 -10.03
C PRO A 124 -20.42 8.83 -10.62
N ARG A 125 -19.57 9.44 -9.80
CA ARG A 125 -18.20 9.83 -10.17
C ARG A 125 -17.19 9.26 -9.20
N LEU A 126 -16.03 8.90 -9.74
CA LEU A 126 -14.88 8.51 -8.96
C LEU A 126 -14.23 9.76 -8.40
N HIS A 127 -14.20 9.87 -7.08
CA HIS A 127 -13.53 10.95 -6.38
C HIS A 127 -12.15 10.45 -5.95
N ARG A 128 -11.12 11.29 -6.15
CA ARG A 128 -9.76 11.08 -5.67
C ARG A 128 -9.40 12.21 -4.73
N ARG A 129 -8.88 11.88 -3.56
CA ARG A 129 -8.36 12.85 -2.59
C ARG A 129 -7.01 12.37 -2.09
N THR A 130 -6.11 13.27 -1.75
CA THR A 130 -4.88 12.90 -1.03
C THR A 130 -5.28 12.33 0.34
N ALA A 131 -4.72 11.18 0.69
CA ALA A 131 -4.95 10.51 1.97
C ALA A 131 -4.52 11.45 3.08
N LYS A 132 -5.49 11.92 3.86
CA LYS A 132 -5.27 12.98 4.84
C LYS A 132 -4.46 12.53 6.05
N LYS A 133 -4.18 11.23 6.20
CA LYS A 133 -3.67 10.65 7.44
C LYS A 133 -2.33 11.24 7.89
N LYS A 134 -1.33 11.29 6.99
CA LYS A 134 -0.01 11.88 7.30
C LYS A 134 -0.09 13.40 7.50
N LEU A 135 -0.85 14.10 6.64
CA LEU A 135 -1.03 15.56 6.74
C LEU A 135 -1.75 15.95 8.04
N VAL A 136 -2.81 15.23 8.41
CA VAL A 136 -3.56 15.47 9.65
C VAL A 136 -2.72 15.14 10.87
N GLN A 137 -1.92 14.07 10.83
CA GLN A 137 -0.97 13.77 11.89
C GLN A 137 0.09 14.87 12.04
N ALA A 138 0.67 15.35 10.95
CA ALA A 138 1.63 16.46 10.96
C ALA A 138 1.00 17.76 11.50
N VAL A 139 -0.20 18.12 11.03
CA VAL A 139 -0.93 19.32 11.53
C VAL A 139 -1.30 19.17 13.00
N LYS A 140 -1.68 17.97 13.44
CA LYS A 140 -2.00 17.69 14.85
C LYS A 140 -0.74 17.80 15.73
N ALA A 141 0.36 17.17 15.31
CA ALA A 141 1.65 17.26 15.98
C ALA A 141 2.12 18.72 16.08
N MET A 142 1.95 19.49 14.99
CA MET A 142 2.24 20.91 14.98
C MET A 142 1.33 21.71 15.92
N GLY A 143 0.04 21.40 15.98
CA GLY A 143 -0.87 22.03 16.92
C GLY A 143 -0.54 21.72 18.39
N GLU A 144 -0.12 20.49 18.69
CA GLU A 144 0.33 20.08 20.03
C GLU A 144 1.65 20.77 20.41
N TRP A 145 2.61 20.80 19.49
CA TRP A 145 3.87 21.51 19.65
C TRP A 145 3.65 23.01 19.89
N ILE A 146 2.82 23.68 19.06
CA ILE A 146 2.48 25.10 19.28
C ILE A 146 1.82 25.29 20.63
N LYS A 147 0.85 24.45 21.04
CA LYS A 147 0.22 24.56 22.37
C LYS A 147 1.23 24.42 23.51
N GLN A 148 2.22 23.56 23.35
CA GLN A 148 3.24 23.29 24.35
C GLN A 148 4.29 24.41 24.42
N PHE A 149 4.58 25.12 23.34
CA PHE A 149 5.65 26.13 23.33
C PHE A 149 5.17 27.58 23.14
N ARG A 150 3.86 27.82 22.91
CA ARG A 150 3.28 29.18 22.71
C ARG A 150 3.49 30.17 23.86
N HIS A 151 3.86 29.69 25.04
CA HIS A 151 4.11 30.53 26.22
C HIS A 151 5.58 30.92 26.38
N LEU A 152 6.47 30.37 25.54
CA LEU A 152 7.87 30.75 25.51
C LEU A 152 8.07 32.04 24.70
N PRO A 153 9.00 32.91 25.12
CA PRO A 153 9.42 34.04 24.30
C PRO A 153 10.12 33.53 23.03
N HIS A 154 10.04 34.31 21.95
CA HIS A 154 10.52 33.95 20.60
C HIS A 154 11.94 33.35 20.57
N LYS A 155 12.81 33.73 21.51
CA LYS A 155 14.22 33.30 21.55
C LYS A 155 14.43 31.88 22.07
N ASP A 156 13.43 31.30 22.74
CA ASP A 156 13.54 30.00 23.42
C ASP A 156 12.69 28.91 22.74
N PHE A 157 12.18 29.16 21.53
CA PHE A 157 11.47 28.13 20.77
C PHE A 157 12.45 27.01 20.38
N PRO A 158 12.17 25.75 20.72
CA PRO A 158 12.96 24.64 20.21
C PRO A 158 12.77 24.52 18.69
N ASP A 159 13.66 23.79 18.02
CA ASP A 159 13.42 23.43 16.62
C ASP A 159 12.22 22.49 16.51
N TYR A 160 11.45 22.68 15.44
CA TYR A 160 10.33 21.80 15.12
C TYR A 160 10.87 20.41 14.67
N PRO A 161 10.33 19.29 15.18
CA PRO A 161 10.80 17.94 14.83
C PRO A 161 10.43 17.48 13.41
#